data_AF-A0A847MW10-F1
#
_entry.id   AF-A0A847MW10-F1
#
_cell.length_a   1.000
_cell.length_b   1.000
_cell.length_c   1.000
_cell.angle_alpha   90.00
_cell.angle_beta   90.00
_cell.angle_gamma   90.00
#
_symmetry.space_group_name_H-M   'P 1'
#
loop_
_entity.id
_entity.type
_entity.pdbx_description
1 polymer ?
#
loop_
_entity_poly.entity_id
_entity_poly.type
_entity_poly.pdbx_seq_one_letter_code
_entity_poly.pdbx_strand_id
1 'polypeptide(L)'
;MAATIRVQLGEHATELAGQPIIINGVERGVTDGPVTEVEAPKGWSIVVIGHGWDQTGPARYHAYEGDVVEVFAERYEDGRVPAGGLLGGRYFLRVEHPQPVPPEPTG
;
A
#
# COMPACT_ATOMS: atom_id res chain seq x y z
N MET A 1 -7.35 6.27 18.41
CA MET A 1 -5.99 6.65 17.96
C MET A 1 -5.74 6.01 16.59
N ALA A 2 -4.73 6.48 15.85
CA ALA A 2 -4.39 6.03 14.50
C ALA A 2 -3.45 4.81 14.53
N ALA A 3 -3.29 4.14 13.39
CA ALA A 3 -2.23 3.17 13.14
C ALA A 3 -1.12 3.81 12.30
N THR A 4 0.09 3.26 12.36
CA THR A 4 1.20 3.68 11.50
C THR A 4 1.34 2.69 10.35
N ILE A 5 1.39 3.21 9.13
CA ILE A 5 1.75 2.43 7.94
C ILE A 5 3.20 2.73 7.60
N ARG A 6 4.02 1.68 7.56
CA ARG A 6 5.41 1.76 7.11
C ARG A 6 5.48 1.24 5.68
N VAL A 7 5.57 2.16 4.73
CA VAL A 7 5.71 1.86 3.30
C VAL A 7 7.19 1.60 3.01
N GLN A 8 7.53 0.35 2.74
CA GLN A 8 8.87 -0.11 2.41
C GLN A 8 9.01 -0.21 0.89
N LEU A 9 9.77 0.72 0.31
CA LEU A 9 10.05 0.76 -1.13
C LEU A 9 11.28 -0.07 -1.51
N GLY A 10 12.19 -0.28 -0.55
CA GLY A 10 13.39 -1.09 -0.75
C GLY A 10 14.23 -0.61 -1.95
N GLU A 11 14.54 -1.52 -2.86
CA GLU A 11 15.32 -1.22 -4.08
C GLU A 11 14.57 -0.31 -5.07
N HIS A 12 13.24 -0.19 -4.96
CA HIS A 12 12.41 0.63 -5.85
C HIS A 12 12.29 2.09 -5.40
N ALA A 13 12.96 2.47 -4.30
CA ALA A 13 12.85 3.80 -3.71
C ALA A 13 13.15 4.93 -4.69
N THR A 14 14.13 4.75 -5.59
CA THR A 14 14.47 5.78 -6.59
C THR A 14 13.37 5.93 -7.65
N GLU A 15 12.78 4.83 -8.12
CA GLU A 15 11.73 4.84 -9.14
C GLU A 15 10.40 5.35 -8.58
N LEU A 16 10.13 5.09 -7.30
CA LEU A 16 8.89 5.45 -6.63
C LEU A 16 8.99 6.72 -5.79
N ALA A 17 10.12 7.43 -5.77
CA ALA A 17 10.29 8.66 -5.00
C ALA A 17 9.33 9.77 -5.45
N GLY A 18 8.86 10.57 -4.49
CA GLY A 18 7.99 11.72 -4.77
C GLY A 18 6.55 11.34 -5.14
N GLN A 19 6.18 10.08 -5.02
CA GLN A 19 4.83 9.58 -5.30
C GLN A 19 3.93 9.69 -4.07
N PRO A 20 2.67 10.12 -4.23
CA PRO A 20 1.74 10.24 -3.11
C PRO A 20 1.33 8.87 -2.57
N ILE A 21 1.25 8.76 -1.26
CA ILE A 21 0.72 7.60 -0.54
C ILE A 21 -0.74 7.91 -0.21
N ILE A 22 -1.66 7.15 -0.80
CA ILE A 22 -3.10 7.39 -0.67
C ILE A 22 -3.71 6.26 0.13
N ILE A 23 -4.43 6.61 1.20
CA ILE A 23 -5.17 5.69 2.05
C ILE A 23 -6.65 6.05 2.02
N ASN A 24 -7.49 5.11 1.57
CA ASN A 24 -8.94 5.31 1.39
C ASN A 24 -9.28 6.56 0.55
N GLY A 25 -8.48 6.83 -0.49
CA GLY A 25 -8.66 7.98 -1.38
C GLY A 25 -8.16 9.32 -0.82
N VAL A 26 -7.58 9.34 0.39
CA VAL A 26 -6.98 10.53 1.00
C VAL A 26 -5.47 10.41 0.96
N GLU A 27 -4.79 11.43 0.43
CA GLU A 27 -3.34 11.54 0.48
C GLU A 27 -2.88 11.71 1.93
N ARG A 28 -1.93 10.87 2.37
CA ARG A 28 -1.40 10.85 3.74
C ARG A 28 0.05 11.27 3.83
N GLY A 29 0.76 11.24 2.71
CA GLY A 29 2.16 11.61 2.63
C GLY A 29 2.71 11.34 1.23
N VAL A 30 4.01 11.52 1.09
CA VAL A 30 4.73 11.32 -0.16
C VAL A 30 5.90 10.38 0.13
N THR A 31 6.16 9.45 -0.77
CA THR A 31 7.31 8.54 -0.68
C THR A 31 8.62 9.32 -0.70
N ASP A 32 9.41 9.12 0.35
CA ASP A 32 10.73 9.72 0.52
C ASP A 32 11.70 8.69 1.10
N GLY A 33 12.68 8.29 0.28
CA GLY A 33 13.67 7.28 0.63
C GLY A 33 13.16 5.83 0.67
N PRO A 34 13.94 4.90 1.27
CA PRO A 34 13.63 3.47 1.27
C PRO A 34 12.40 3.08 2.09
N VAL A 35 12.06 3.89 3.09
CA VAL A 35 10.95 3.66 4.01
C VAL A 35 10.27 4.99 4.30
N THR A 36 8.96 5.04 4.17
CA THR A 36 8.15 6.21 4.51
C THR A 36 7.03 5.81 5.46
N GLU A 37 6.84 6.56 6.53
CA GLU A 37 5.80 6.31 7.53
C GLU A 37 4.65 7.31 7.36
N VAL A 38 3.42 6.82 7.38
CA VAL A 38 2.20 7.66 7.33
C VAL A 38 1.15 7.15 8.32
N GLU A 39 0.29 8.04 8.79
CA GLU A 39 -0.83 7.66 9.65
C GLU A 39 -2.01 7.12 8.85
N ALA A 40 -2.66 6.07 9.39
CA ALA A 40 -3.86 5.46 8.85
C ALA A 40 -5.00 5.38 9.87
N PRO A 41 -6.26 5.44 9.40
CA PRO A 41 -7.40 5.13 10.25
C PRO A 41 -7.38 3.65 10.65
N LYS A 42 -7.89 3.36 11.85
CA LYS A 42 -8.20 1.99 12.26
C LYS A 42 -9.30 1.37 11.39
N GLY A 43 -9.31 0.05 11.31
CA GLY A 43 -10.26 -0.74 10.54
C GLY A 43 -9.74 -1.12 9.16
N TRP A 44 -10.66 -1.54 8.30
CA TRP A 44 -10.37 -1.89 6.91
C TRP A 44 -9.99 -0.66 6.10
N SER A 45 -8.84 -0.74 5.43
CA SER A 45 -8.30 0.31 4.59
C SER A 45 -7.70 -0.24 3.30
N ILE A 46 -7.61 0.65 2.32
CA ILE A 46 -6.93 0.42 1.04
C ILE A 46 -5.79 1.42 0.92
N VAL A 47 -4.60 0.95 0.56
CA VAL A 47 -3.44 1.78 0.26
C VAL A 47 -3.02 1.62 -1.20
N VAL A 48 -2.66 2.73 -1.83
CA VAL A 48 -2.02 2.82 -3.15
C VAL A 48 -0.90 3.86 -3.12
N ILE A 49 0.05 3.75 -4.05
CA ILE A 49 1.07 4.78 -4.32
C ILE A 49 0.81 5.35 -5.72
N GLY A 50 0.82 6.67 -5.89
CA GLY A 50 0.50 7.35 -7.15
C GLY A 50 -0.97 7.77 -7.28
N HIS A 51 -1.35 8.37 -8.41
CA HIS A 51 -2.71 8.88 -8.64
C HIS A 51 -3.38 8.30 -9.89
N GLY A 52 -4.68 8.03 -9.76
CA GLY A 52 -5.58 7.82 -10.88
C GLY A 52 -5.16 6.62 -11.73
N TRP A 53 -4.84 6.86 -13.00
CA TRP A 53 -4.41 5.80 -13.91
C TRP A 53 -2.98 5.34 -13.64
N ASP A 54 -2.16 6.18 -13.00
CA ASP A 54 -0.74 5.93 -12.71
C ASP A 54 -0.50 5.63 -11.23
N GLN A 55 -1.31 4.73 -10.66
CA GLN A 55 -1.15 4.25 -9.29
C GLN A 55 -0.77 2.77 -9.27
N THR A 56 -0.07 2.31 -8.23
CA THR A 56 0.24 0.89 -8.02
C THR A 56 -1.02 0.04 -7.85
N GLY A 57 -0.87 -1.28 -7.98
CA GLY A 57 -1.91 -2.23 -7.57
C GLY A 57 -2.30 -2.03 -6.10
N PRO A 58 -3.61 -1.92 -5.77
CA PRO A 58 -4.05 -1.61 -4.41
C PRO A 58 -3.83 -2.77 -3.44
N ALA A 59 -3.35 -2.43 -2.24
CA ALA A 59 -3.30 -3.35 -1.11
C ALA A 59 -4.46 -3.07 -0.14
N ARG A 60 -5.06 -4.14 0.39
CA ARG A 60 -6.09 -4.07 1.43
C ARG A 60 -5.52 -4.59 2.74
N TYR A 61 -5.86 -3.94 3.85
CA TYR A 61 -5.46 -4.37 5.18
C TYR A 61 -6.47 -3.93 6.23
N HIS A 62 -6.47 -4.61 7.38
CA HIS A 62 -7.13 -4.17 8.59
C HIS A 62 -6.10 -3.71 9.61
N ALA A 63 -6.22 -2.47 10.10
CA ALA A 63 -5.35 -1.93 11.14
C ALA A 63 -6.10 -1.79 12.49
N TYR A 64 -5.43 -2.17 13.57
CA TYR A 64 -5.86 -1.94 14.95
C TYR A 64 -5.19 -0.68 15.52
N GLU A 65 -5.62 -0.30 16.72
CA GLU A 65 -5.13 0.90 17.38
C GLU A 65 -3.70 0.71 17.89
N GLY A 66 -2.79 1.61 17.48
CA GLY A 66 -1.37 1.52 17.84
C GLY A 66 -0.55 0.53 17.01
N ASP A 67 -1.14 -0.05 15.96
CA ASP A 67 -0.45 -0.96 15.06
C ASP A 67 0.62 -0.29 14.23
N VAL A 68 1.59 -1.11 13.82
CA VAL A 68 2.50 -0.83 12.70
C VAL A 68 2.21 -1.84 11.59
N VAL A 69 1.69 -1.38 10.47
CA VAL A 69 1.41 -2.20 9.28
C VAL A 69 2.55 -2.02 8.29
N GLU A 70 3.22 -3.11 7.92
CA GLU A 70 4.30 -3.07 6.94
C GLU A 70 3.75 -3.32 5.53
N VAL A 71 4.04 -2.39 4.62
CA VAL A 71 3.57 -2.43 3.22
C VAL A 71 4.77 -2.36 2.30
N PHE A 72 5.00 -3.42 1.54
CA PHE A 72 6.13 -3.55 0.63
C PHE A 72 5.69 -3.26 -0.79
N ALA A 73 6.43 -2.41 -1.50
CA ALA A 73 6.29 -2.27 -2.94
C ALA A 73 7.08 -3.38 -3.64
N GLU A 74 6.44 -4.09 -4.56
CA GLU A 74 7.05 -5.16 -5.34
C GLU A 74 6.74 -4.98 -6.82
N ARG A 75 7.66 -5.42 -7.68
CA ARG A 75 7.48 -5.37 -9.14
C ARG A 75 6.75 -6.62 -9.63
N TYR A 76 5.84 -6.47 -10.59
CA TYR A 76 5.31 -7.62 -11.33
C TYR A 76 6.46 -8.28 -12.11
N GLU A 77 6.65 -9.59 -11.95
CA GLU A 77 7.66 -10.33 -12.72
C GLU A 77 7.33 -10.33 -14.22
N ASP A 78 8.40 -10.25 -15.03
CA ASP A 78 8.36 -10.05 -16.48
C ASP A 78 7.35 -10.96 -17.20
N GLY A 79 6.31 -10.35 -17.78
CA GLY A 79 5.38 -11.00 -18.70
C GLY A 79 3.90 -10.95 -18.32
N ARG A 80 3.56 -10.51 -17.10
CA ARG A 80 2.17 -10.25 -16.69
C ARG A 80 2.03 -8.85 -16.14
N VAL A 81 1.99 -7.87 -17.05
CA VAL A 81 1.54 -6.52 -16.72
C VAL A 81 0.00 -6.57 -16.65
N PRO A 82 -0.63 -6.48 -15.46
CA PRO A 82 -2.07 -6.28 -15.42
C PRO A 82 -2.38 -4.94 -16.09
N ALA A 83 -3.49 -4.87 -16.83
CA ALA A 83 -3.91 -3.64 -17.49
C ALA A 83 -4.02 -2.50 -16.45
N GLY A 84 -3.20 -1.45 -16.63
CA GLY A 84 -3.04 -0.31 -15.72
C GLY A 84 -2.06 0.70 -16.30
N GLY A 85 -1.94 1.90 -15.71
CA GLY A 85 -0.93 2.88 -16.11
C GLY A 85 0.50 2.45 -15.77
N LEU A 86 1.47 3.35 -15.92
CA LEU A 86 2.90 3.04 -15.79
C LEU A 86 3.24 2.37 -14.45
N LEU A 87 2.72 2.88 -13.34
CA LEU A 87 2.90 2.28 -12.01
C LEU A 87 2.03 1.04 -11.79
N GLY A 88 0.74 1.08 -12.15
CA GLY A 88 -0.20 -0.03 -11.92
C GLY A 88 0.09 -1.28 -12.74
N GLY A 89 0.78 -1.12 -13.86
CA GLY A 89 1.28 -2.21 -14.68
C GLY A 89 2.67 -2.72 -14.27
N ARG A 90 3.36 -2.05 -13.33
CA ARG A 90 4.73 -2.40 -12.92
C ARG A 90 4.84 -2.81 -11.46
N TYR A 91 4.03 -2.25 -10.58
CA TYR A 91 4.15 -2.45 -9.14
C TYR A 91 2.82 -2.81 -8.49
N PHE A 92 2.91 -3.65 -7.46
CA PHE A 92 1.84 -3.91 -6.52
C PHE A 92 2.34 -3.74 -5.08
N LEU A 93 1.40 -3.66 -4.16
CA LEU A 93 1.69 -3.55 -2.74
C LEU A 93 1.37 -4.88 -2.04
N ARG A 94 2.31 -5.37 -1.24
CA ARG A 94 2.13 -6.53 -0.37
C ARG A 94 2.11 -6.07 1.08
N VAL A 95 1.16 -6.58 1.86
CA VAL A 95 1.02 -6.23 3.28
C VAL A 95 1.48 -7.41 4.13
N GLU A 96 2.39 -7.15 5.06
CA GLU A 96 2.69 -8.08 6.15
C GLU A 96 2.07 -7.56 7.43
N HIS A 97 0.88 -8.07 7.75
CA HIS A 97 0.17 -7.72 8.96
C HIS A 97 -0.86 -8.80 9.29
N PRO A 98 -1.04 -9.20 10.57
CA PRO A 98 -2.09 -10.13 10.96
C PRO A 98 -3.47 -9.63 10.48
N GLN A 99 -4.04 -10.32 9.51
CA GLN A 99 -5.38 -10.00 9.02
C GLN A 99 -6.40 -10.75 9.87
N PRO A 100 -7.52 -10.10 10.26
CA PRO A 100 -8.61 -10.82 10.90
C PRO A 100 -9.08 -11.93 9.97
N VAL A 101 -9.27 -13.13 10.54
CA VAL A 101 -9.91 -14.22 9.81
C VAL A 101 -11.31 -13.73 9.47
N PRO A 102 -11.74 -13.78 8.18
CA PRO A 102 -13.10 -13.46 7.82
C PRO A 102 -14.04 -14.29 8.71
N PRO A 103 -15.15 -13.72 9.23
CA PRO A 103 -16.13 -14.53 9.93
C PRO A 103 -16.55 -15.67 9.02
N GLU A 104 -16.68 -16.88 9.56
CA GLU A 104 -17.22 -18.00 8.78
C GLU A 104 -18.58 -17.58 8.19
N PRO A 105 -18.87 -17.97 6.93
CA PRO A 105 -20.19 -17.72 6.38
C PRO A 105 -21.21 -18.29 7.36
N THR A 106 -22.10 -17.45 7.88
CA THR A 106 -23.25 -17.92 8.64
C THR A 106 -24.09 -18.79 7.71
N GLY A 107 -23.93 -20.11 7.84
CA GLY A 107 -24.82 -21.12 7.26
C GLY A 107 -26.11 -21.25 8.06
#